data_AF-A0A6P8HMG7-F1
#
_entry.id   AF-A0A6P8HMG7-F1
#
_cell.length_a   1.000
_cell.length_b   1.000
_cell.length_c   1.000
_cell.angle_alpha   90.00
_cell.angle_beta   90.00
_cell.angle_gamma   90.00
#
_symmetry.space_group_name_H-M   'P 1'
#
loop_
_entity.id
_entity.type
_entity.pdbx_description
1 polymer ?
#
loop_
_entity_poly.entity_id
_entity_poly.type
_entity_poly.pdbx_seq_one_letter_code
_entity_poly.pdbx_strand_id
1 'polypeptide(L)'
;MAFWNVFEWFLLLFLVSQIPLQGVAAGRYRRQWLVPSYAGSSIELQCTFQNPKQTVTLWHFAGMNFMRRIKPNGVTVEQYGQRFVLHSITRVNNGMYMCREGNARVPLGQVYVMPAAIKDSSYPTIPTKRVVVTGSETSKDLTCTAKGQLISSVFWYKGKWYKRQNH
;
A
#
# COMPACT_ATOMS: atom_id res chain seq x y z
N MET A 1 -37.50 -19.24 -65.21
CA MET A 1 -36.93 -17.88 -65.04
C MET A 1 -36.98 -17.56 -63.55
N ALA A 2 -35.87 -17.65 -62.84
CA ALA A 2 -35.78 -17.34 -61.41
C ALA A 2 -34.45 -16.60 -61.18
N PHE A 3 -34.43 -15.33 -61.57
CA PHE A 3 -33.29 -14.42 -61.47
C PHE A 3 -33.50 -13.40 -60.33
N TRP A 4 -33.98 -13.86 -59.17
CA TRP A 4 -34.21 -12.99 -58.01
C TRP A 4 -33.91 -13.76 -56.73
N ASN A 5 -32.63 -13.87 -56.36
CA ASN A 5 -32.27 -14.38 -55.02
C ASN A 5 -30.84 -14.03 -54.56
N VAL A 6 -29.98 -13.52 -55.45
CA VAL A 6 -28.58 -13.23 -55.07
C VAL A 6 -28.41 -11.80 -54.54
N PHE A 7 -29.27 -10.85 -54.95
CA PHE A 7 -29.09 -9.42 -54.63
C PHE A 7 -29.49 -9.05 -53.19
N GLU A 8 -30.48 -9.73 -52.60
CA GLU A 8 -30.92 -9.46 -51.22
C GLU A 8 -29.91 -9.90 -50.15
N TRP A 9 -29.19 -11.01 -50.39
CA TRP A 9 -28.13 -11.46 -49.46
C TRP A 9 -26.93 -10.52 -49.42
N PHE A 10 -26.62 -9.85 -50.53
CA PHE A 10 -25.51 -8.89 -50.59
C PHE A 10 -25.80 -7.61 -49.78
N LEU A 11 -27.05 -7.16 -49.72
CA LEU A 11 -27.43 -5.96 -48.95
C LEU A 11 -27.33 -6.17 -47.43
N LEU A 12 -27.64 -7.37 -46.94
CA LEU A 12 -27.50 -7.70 -45.51
C LEU A 12 -26.03 -7.80 -45.07
N LEU A 13 -25.13 -8.26 -45.93
CA LEU A 13 -23.70 -8.32 -45.62
C LEU A 13 -23.02 -6.94 -45.60
N PHE A 14 -23.47 -5.99 -46.44
CA PHE A 14 -22.92 -4.63 -46.48
C PHE A 14 -23.31 -3.76 -45.27
N LEU A 15 -24.48 -4.01 -44.65
CA LEU A 15 -24.90 -3.26 -43.45
C LEU A 15 -24.14 -3.67 -42.18
N VAL A 16 -23.64 -4.91 -42.11
CA VAL A 16 -22.86 -5.40 -40.95
C VAL A 16 -21.40 -4.90 -41.00
N SER A 17 -20.85 -4.62 -42.19
CA SER A 17 -19.45 -4.19 -42.33
C SER A 17 -19.21 -2.71 -42.00
N GLN A 18 -20.27 -1.93 -41.77
CA GLN A 18 -20.20 -0.49 -41.52
C GLN A 18 -20.39 -0.12 -40.04
N ILE A 19 -20.44 -1.09 -39.11
CA ILE A 19 -20.49 -0.79 -37.68
C ILE A 19 -19.08 -0.41 -37.23
N PRO A 20 -18.77 0.87 -36.95
CA PRO A 20 -17.48 1.20 -36.37
C PRO A 20 -17.40 0.58 -34.98
N LEU A 21 -16.42 -0.30 -34.76
CA LEU A 21 -16.03 -0.80 -33.44
C LEU A 21 -15.42 0.36 -32.62
N GLN A 22 -16.28 1.28 -32.17
CA GLN A 22 -15.93 2.26 -31.16
C GLN A 22 -16.22 1.67 -29.79
N GLY A 23 -15.18 1.16 -29.14
CA GLY A 23 -15.25 0.73 -27.75
C GLY A 23 -14.25 -0.38 -27.49
N VAL A 24 -13.23 -0.23 -26.68
CA VAL A 24 -13.02 0.71 -25.58
C VAL A 24 -11.55 1.05 -25.66
N ALA A 25 -11.19 2.34 -25.56
CA ALA A 25 -9.81 2.69 -25.24
C ALA A 25 -9.42 1.81 -24.06
N ALA A 26 -8.43 0.92 -24.25
CA ALA A 26 -7.88 0.13 -23.19
C ALA A 26 -7.28 1.13 -22.20
N GLY A 27 -8.13 1.61 -21.28
CA GLY A 27 -7.73 2.46 -20.19
C GLY A 27 -6.56 1.73 -19.59
N ARG A 28 -5.39 2.37 -19.55
CA ARG A 28 -4.18 1.79 -18.99
C ARG A 28 -4.55 1.25 -17.62
N TYR A 29 -4.86 -0.04 -17.56
CA TYR A 29 -5.05 -0.78 -16.34
C TYR A 29 -3.63 -0.88 -15.83
N ARG A 30 -3.21 0.19 -15.15
CA ARG A 30 -1.95 0.28 -14.44
C ARG A 30 -1.94 -0.98 -13.60
N ARG A 31 -1.12 -1.97 -13.98
CA ARG A 31 -1.08 -3.29 -13.33
C ARG A 31 -1.09 -3.02 -11.84
N GLN A 32 -2.20 -3.26 -11.15
CA GLN A 32 -2.24 -3.14 -9.71
C GLN A 32 -1.37 -4.27 -9.21
N TRP A 33 -0.15 -3.94 -8.81
CA TRP A 33 0.77 -4.93 -8.27
C TRP A 33 0.27 -5.37 -6.89
N LEU A 34 0.29 -6.68 -6.68
CA LEU A 34 -0.12 -7.32 -5.46
C LEU A 34 0.99 -7.16 -4.41
N VAL A 35 0.60 -6.83 -3.18
CA VAL A 35 1.48 -6.81 -2.01
C VAL A 35 1.11 -8.03 -1.15
N PRO A 36 1.75 -9.19 -1.37
CA PRO A 36 1.50 -10.37 -0.56
C PRO A 36 2.04 -10.15 0.85
N SER A 37 1.29 -10.58 1.86
CA SER A 37 1.66 -10.37 3.26
C SER A 37 1.07 -11.45 4.15
N TYR A 38 1.52 -11.54 5.40
CA TYR A 38 1.08 -12.58 6.34
C TYR A 38 0.43 -11.97 7.57
N ALA A 39 -0.57 -12.64 8.13
CA ALA A 39 -1.19 -12.18 9.37
C ALA A 39 -0.14 -12.03 10.48
N GLY A 40 -0.16 -10.89 11.18
CA GLY A 40 0.80 -10.54 12.24
C GLY A 40 2.08 -9.85 11.74
N SER A 41 2.37 -9.82 10.44
CA SER A 41 3.56 -9.13 9.91
C SER A 41 3.38 -7.61 9.88
N SER A 42 4.42 -6.89 9.44
CA SER A 42 4.34 -5.46 9.12
C SER A 42 4.56 -5.25 7.63
N ILE A 43 3.93 -4.22 7.06
CA ILE A 43 4.11 -3.83 5.65
C ILE A 43 4.47 -2.36 5.56
N GLU A 44 5.32 -2.02 4.60
CA GLU A 44 5.68 -0.64 4.28
C GLU A 44 5.05 -0.22 2.95
N LEU A 45 4.40 0.94 2.95
CA LEU A 45 3.76 1.55 1.80
C LEU A 45 4.41 2.90 1.54
N GLN A 46 5.11 3.03 0.41
CA GLN A 46 5.82 4.25 0.05
C GLN A 46 5.02 5.07 -0.96
N CYS A 47 4.62 6.29 -0.60
CA CYS A 47 4.11 7.25 -1.55
C CYS A 47 5.27 7.90 -2.29
N THR A 48 5.17 8.03 -3.62
CA THR A 48 6.16 8.70 -4.46
C THR A 48 5.55 9.94 -5.11
N PHE A 49 5.57 11.06 -4.38
CA PHE A 49 5.25 12.38 -4.91
C PHE A 49 6.52 13.17 -5.25
N GLN A 50 6.40 14.13 -6.17
CA GLN A 50 7.53 14.95 -6.63
C GLN A 50 8.21 15.72 -5.49
N ASN A 51 7.44 16.19 -4.49
CA ASN A 51 7.97 16.93 -3.37
C ASN A 51 8.04 16.07 -2.09
N PRO A 52 9.25 15.65 -1.64
CA PRO A 52 9.42 14.76 -0.49
C PRO A 52 8.91 15.33 0.84
N LYS A 53 8.77 16.66 0.97
CA LYS A 53 8.35 17.33 2.22
C LYS A 53 6.83 17.49 2.34
N GLN A 54 6.09 17.08 1.33
CA GLN A 54 4.66 17.36 1.26
C GLN A 54 3.84 16.37 2.12
N THR A 55 2.71 16.85 2.64
CA THR A 55 1.89 16.10 3.59
C THR A 55 0.92 15.20 2.85
N VAL A 56 1.21 13.90 2.86
CA VAL A 56 0.41 12.88 2.19
C VAL A 56 -0.50 12.15 3.17
N THR A 57 -1.60 11.61 2.66
CA THR A 57 -2.57 10.82 3.43
C THR A 57 -2.71 9.43 2.84
N LEU A 58 -2.79 8.40 3.69
CA LEU A 58 -3.01 7.02 3.27
C LEU A 58 -4.50 6.68 3.29
N TRP A 59 -4.97 6.01 2.25
CA TRP A 59 -6.34 5.58 2.08
C TRP A 59 -6.41 4.08 1.79
N HIS A 60 -7.37 3.42 2.42
CA HIS A 60 -7.64 2.00 2.27
C HIS A 60 -9.03 1.78 1.70
N PHE A 61 -9.11 0.92 0.69
CA PHE A 61 -10.32 0.53 -0.01
C PHE A 61 -10.56 -0.98 0.21
N ALA A 62 -11.50 -1.32 1.07
CA ALA A 62 -11.76 -2.71 1.49
C ALA A 62 -12.77 -3.45 0.58
N GLY A 63 -13.08 -2.90 -0.60
CA GLY A 63 -14.18 -3.36 -1.46
C GLY A 63 -15.50 -2.63 -1.18
N MET A 64 -16.56 -2.94 -1.94
CA MET A 64 -17.93 -2.39 -1.77
C MET A 64 -18.01 -0.88 -1.49
N ASN A 65 -17.20 -0.07 -2.18
CA ASN A 65 -17.09 1.39 -1.98
C ASN A 65 -16.68 1.84 -0.57
N PHE A 66 -16.22 0.94 0.29
CA PHE A 66 -15.73 1.27 1.61
C PHE A 66 -14.32 1.83 1.53
N MET A 67 -14.24 3.16 1.47
CA MET A 67 -12.99 3.89 1.45
C MET A 67 -12.79 4.63 2.78
N ARG A 68 -11.68 4.35 3.47
CA ARG A 68 -11.34 5.04 4.71
C ARG A 68 -9.94 5.64 4.66
N ARG A 69 -9.82 6.84 5.20
CA ARG A 69 -8.51 7.43 5.50
C ARG A 69 -7.92 6.72 6.71
N ILE A 70 -6.69 6.26 6.59
CA ILE A 70 -5.93 5.72 7.71
C ILE A 70 -5.21 6.88 8.40
N LYS A 71 -5.42 7.00 9.72
CA LYS A 71 -4.71 7.96 10.55
C LYS A 71 -3.56 7.25 11.26
N PRO A 72 -2.32 7.76 11.18
CA PRO A 72 -1.22 7.27 12.00
C PRO A 72 -1.57 7.43 13.48
N ASN A 73 -1.37 6.37 14.25
CA ASN A 73 -1.59 6.36 15.71
C ASN A 73 -0.30 6.07 16.49
N GLY A 74 0.82 5.82 15.79
CA GLY A 74 2.10 5.53 16.42
C GLY A 74 2.21 4.14 17.04
N VAL A 75 1.22 3.27 16.83
CA VAL A 75 1.21 1.90 17.38
C VAL A 75 0.96 0.89 16.25
N THR A 76 -0.19 0.96 15.59
CA THR A 76 -0.54 0.07 14.48
C THR A 76 -0.21 0.68 13.14
N VAL A 77 -0.13 2.02 13.07
CA VAL A 77 0.22 2.76 11.86
C VAL A 77 1.17 3.88 12.23
N GLU A 78 2.34 3.85 11.61
CA GLU A 78 3.37 4.88 11.70
C GLU A 78 3.52 5.59 10.36
N GLN A 79 3.90 6.88 10.41
CA GLN A 79 4.16 7.67 9.21
C GLN A 79 5.52 8.36 9.33
N TYR A 80 6.37 8.12 8.33
CA TYR A 80 7.70 8.70 8.19
C TYR A 80 7.78 9.46 6.86
N GLY A 81 7.39 10.74 6.89
CA GLY A 81 7.26 11.56 5.68
C GLY A 81 6.20 10.98 4.73
N GLN A 82 6.66 10.47 3.58
CA GLN A 82 5.81 9.83 2.57
C GLN A 82 5.70 8.30 2.71
N ARG A 83 6.27 7.72 3.77
CA ARG A 83 6.22 6.28 4.03
C ARG A 83 5.23 5.98 5.15
N PHE A 84 4.43 4.95 4.97
CA PHE A 84 3.51 4.44 5.99
C PHE A 84 3.86 3.01 6.33
N VAL A 85 3.99 2.71 7.62
CA VAL A 85 4.23 1.35 8.11
C VAL A 85 2.99 0.88 8.85
N LEU A 86 2.42 -0.23 8.40
CA LEU A 86 1.28 -0.89 9.05
C LEU A 86 1.81 -2.11 9.80
N HIS A 87 1.60 -2.15 11.11
CA HIS A 87 2.03 -3.23 11.98
C HIS A 87 0.89 -4.20 12.28
N SER A 88 1.26 -5.44 12.57
CA SER A 88 0.33 -6.50 13.00
C SER A 88 -0.88 -6.64 12.08
N ILE A 89 -0.64 -6.69 10.77
CA ILE A 89 -1.71 -6.73 9.78
C ILE A 89 -2.55 -8.01 9.90
N THR A 90 -3.84 -7.91 9.59
CA THR A 90 -4.78 -9.02 9.62
C THR A 90 -5.62 -9.05 8.35
N ARG A 91 -6.54 -10.00 8.21
CA ARG A 91 -7.45 -10.06 7.05
C ARG A 91 -8.25 -8.77 6.84
N VAL A 92 -8.49 -7.96 7.87
CA VAL A 92 -9.20 -6.68 7.74
C VAL A 92 -8.39 -5.60 7.00
N ASN A 93 -7.09 -5.83 6.83
CA ASN A 93 -6.20 -4.97 6.06
C ASN A 93 -6.17 -5.33 4.57
N ASN A 94 -6.90 -6.38 4.15
CA ASN A 94 -7.06 -6.71 2.74
C ASN A 94 -7.79 -5.61 1.99
N GLY A 95 -7.21 -5.22 0.87
CA GLY A 95 -7.79 -4.19 0.04
C GLY A 95 -6.75 -3.40 -0.73
N MET A 96 -7.23 -2.40 -1.47
CA MET A 96 -6.37 -1.52 -2.25
C MET A 96 -5.97 -0.31 -1.42
N TYR A 97 -4.70 0.08 -1.53
CA TYR A 97 -4.15 1.24 -0.86
C TYR A 97 -3.78 2.32 -1.87
N MET A 98 -4.00 3.57 -1.48
CA MET A 98 -3.58 4.73 -2.27
C MET A 98 -3.16 5.89 -1.37
N CYS A 99 -2.22 6.69 -1.85
CA CYS A 99 -1.89 7.97 -1.25
C CYS A 99 -2.69 9.09 -1.89
N ARG A 100 -3.07 10.09 -1.10
CA ARG A 100 -3.69 11.32 -1.57
C ARG A 100 -3.00 12.55 -1.03
N GLU A 101 -2.93 13.55 -1.89
CA GLU A 101 -2.40 14.87 -1.62
C GLU A 101 -3.22 15.89 -2.43
N GLY A 102 -4.10 16.62 -1.75
CA GLY A 102 -5.13 17.40 -2.43
C GLY A 102 -5.91 16.55 -3.44
N ASN A 103 -5.82 16.91 -4.72
CA ASN A 103 -6.47 16.20 -5.82
C ASN A 103 -5.62 15.08 -6.43
N ALA A 104 -4.32 15.02 -6.12
CA ALA A 104 -3.42 14.00 -6.64
C ALA A 104 -3.63 12.66 -5.91
N ARG A 105 -3.64 11.56 -6.68
CA ARG A 105 -3.86 10.20 -6.19
C ARG A 105 -2.79 9.27 -6.74
N VAL A 106 -2.14 8.52 -5.85
CA VAL A 106 -1.10 7.54 -6.21
C VAL A 106 -1.52 6.16 -5.70
N PRO A 107 -1.89 5.21 -6.57
CA PRO A 107 -2.20 3.85 -6.15
C PRO A 107 -0.92 3.13 -5.71
N LEU A 108 -1.00 2.44 -4.58
CA LEU A 108 0.12 1.70 -3.98
C LEU A 108 0.06 0.19 -4.27
N GLY A 109 -1.12 -0.32 -4.62
CA GLY A 109 -1.34 -1.74 -4.92
C GLY A 109 -2.42 -2.36 -4.05
N GLN A 110 -2.63 -3.67 -4.25
CA GLN A 110 -3.60 -4.46 -3.49
C GLN A 110 -2.87 -5.30 -2.44
N VAL A 111 -3.14 -5.06 -1.17
CA VAL A 111 -2.61 -5.87 -0.07
C VAL A 111 -3.45 -7.13 0.06
N TYR A 112 -2.77 -8.27 0.08
CA TYR A 112 -3.37 -9.58 0.29
C TYR A 112 -2.67 -10.29 1.45
N VAL A 113 -3.36 -10.33 2.57
CA VAL A 113 -2.94 -10.94 3.83
C VAL A 113 -3.35 -12.41 3.83
N MET A 114 -2.35 -13.26 3.64
CA MET A 114 -2.44 -14.69 3.80
C MET A 114 -2.58 -15.02 5.30
N PRO A 115 -3.29 -16.11 5.65
CA PRO A 115 -3.21 -16.68 6.99
C PRO A 115 -1.73 -16.85 7.36
N ALA A 116 -1.39 -16.63 8.62
CA ALA A 116 -0.05 -16.96 9.09
C ALA A 116 0.19 -18.46 8.85
N ALA A 117 0.99 -18.81 7.84
CA ALA A 117 1.34 -20.19 7.58
C ALA A 117 2.48 -20.69 8.49
N ILE A 118 3.01 -19.83 9.38
CA ILE A 118 4.28 -20.11 10.05
C ILE A 118 4.17 -19.77 11.53
N LYS A 119 4.51 -20.77 12.34
CA LYS A 119 4.73 -20.81 13.80
C LYS A 119 5.78 -19.80 14.31
N ASP A 120 6.31 -18.96 13.43
CA ASP A 120 7.46 -18.09 13.63
C ASP A 120 7.18 -16.76 12.91
N SER A 121 6.34 -15.95 13.55
CA SER A 121 6.00 -14.61 13.06
C SER A 121 7.27 -13.74 13.10
N SER A 122 7.69 -13.24 11.95
CA SER A 122 8.84 -12.34 11.85
C SER A 122 8.49 -10.94 12.37
N TYR A 123 8.70 -10.71 13.66
CA TYR A 123 8.59 -9.37 14.26
C TYR A 123 9.91 -8.94 14.90
N PRO A 124 10.40 -7.71 14.61
CA PRO A 124 11.50 -7.14 15.36
C PRO A 124 11.05 -6.89 16.80
N THR A 125 11.74 -7.52 17.75
CA THR A 125 11.55 -7.28 19.18
C THR A 125 12.68 -6.40 19.67
N ILE A 126 12.35 -5.26 20.24
CA ILE A 126 13.31 -4.42 20.95
C ILE A 126 13.16 -4.75 22.44
N PRO A 127 14.16 -5.40 23.07
CA PRO A 127 14.09 -5.75 24.50
C PRO A 127 14.03 -4.50 25.40
N THR A 128 14.57 -3.36 24.94
CA THR A 128 14.69 -2.14 25.74
C THR A 128 14.00 -0.96 25.07
N LYS A 129 12.81 -0.55 25.57
CA LYS A 129 12.02 0.57 25.02
C LYS A 129 12.57 1.97 25.36
N ARG A 130 13.46 2.07 26.35
CA ARG A 130 14.06 3.34 26.80
C ARG A 130 15.45 3.09 27.34
N VAL A 131 16.44 3.75 26.75
CA VAL A 131 17.83 3.76 27.23
C VAL A 131 18.16 5.18 27.67
N VAL A 132 18.49 5.36 28.94
CA VAL A 132 18.89 6.66 29.51
C VAL A 132 20.40 6.67 29.65
N VAL A 133 21.05 7.66 29.03
CA VAL A 133 22.48 7.92 29.21
C VAL A 133 22.62 8.90 30.38
N THR A 134 23.19 8.44 31.49
CA THR A 134 23.44 9.27 32.69
C THR A 134 24.79 9.97 32.57
N GLY A 135 24.98 11.10 33.27
CA GLY A 135 26.08 12.05 33.03
C GLY A 135 27.52 11.54 33.15
N SER A 136 27.74 10.32 33.66
CA SER A 136 29.05 9.66 33.70
C SER A 136 29.31 8.73 32.49
N GLU A 137 28.30 8.44 31.68
CA GLU A 137 28.38 7.54 30.53
C GLU A 137 28.30 8.36 29.24
N THR A 138 29.22 8.13 28.31
CA THR A 138 29.31 8.89 27.05
C THR A 138 28.52 8.24 25.91
N SER A 139 28.22 6.94 26.00
CA SER A 139 27.47 6.19 24.99
C SER A 139 26.69 5.02 25.58
N LYS A 140 25.61 4.62 24.91
CA LYS A 140 24.89 3.36 25.16
C LYS A 140 24.46 2.72 23.86
N ASP A 141 24.50 1.39 23.84
CA ASP A 141 24.11 0.60 22.69
C ASP A 141 22.59 0.35 22.68
N LEU A 142 22.01 0.38 21.48
CA LEU A 142 20.63 0.00 21.24
C LEU A 142 20.63 -1.35 20.53
N THR A 143 20.10 -2.38 21.19
CA THR A 143 19.99 -3.72 20.60
C THR A 143 18.58 -3.94 20.06
N CYS A 144 18.48 -4.34 18.78
CA CYS A 144 17.24 -4.80 18.16
C CYS A 144 17.40 -6.27 17.78
N THR A 145 16.48 -7.12 18.23
CA THR A 145 16.50 -8.55 17.91
C THR A 145 15.31 -8.89 17.03
N ALA A 146 15.56 -9.13 15.74
CA ALA A 146 14.56 -9.63 14.83
C ALA A 146 14.57 -11.17 14.84
N LYS A 147 13.43 -11.78 15.18
CA LYS A 147 13.24 -13.25 15.13
C LYS A 147 12.28 -13.59 13.99
N GLY A 148 12.47 -14.74 13.36
CA GLY A 148 11.61 -15.31 12.31
C GLY A 148 12.33 -15.56 10.98
N GLN A 149 11.83 -16.51 10.18
CA GLN A 149 12.54 -17.06 9.00
C GLN A 149 12.63 -16.13 7.78
N LEU A 150 11.84 -15.05 7.70
CA LEU A 150 11.74 -14.18 6.51
C LEU A 150 12.01 -12.70 6.85
N ILE A 151 13.18 -12.41 7.43
CA ILE A 151 13.61 -11.03 7.69
C ILE A 151 14.39 -10.53 6.47
N SER A 152 13.78 -9.65 5.66
CA SER A 152 14.42 -9.08 4.47
C SER A 152 15.32 -7.87 4.78
N SER A 153 15.02 -7.11 5.84
CA SER A 153 15.79 -5.90 6.23
C SER A 153 15.42 -5.43 7.65
N VAL A 154 16.34 -4.69 8.29
CA VAL A 154 16.18 -4.05 9.61
C VAL A 154 16.70 -2.62 9.52
N PHE A 155 15.92 -1.64 10.00
CA PHE A 155 16.28 -0.21 9.94
C PHE A 155 16.11 0.49 11.30
N TRP A 156 16.97 1.48 11.57
CA TRP A 156 16.86 2.38 12.72
C TRP A 156 16.36 3.76 12.29
N TYR A 157 15.45 4.34 13.08
CA TYR A 157 14.91 5.68 12.84
C TYR A 157 15.14 6.59 14.05
N LYS A 158 15.56 7.84 13.80
CA LYS A 158 15.73 8.88 14.84
C LYS A 158 14.59 9.89 14.74
N GLY A 159 13.72 9.93 15.75
CA GLY A 159 12.66 10.93 15.88
C GLY A 159 13.19 12.33 16.23
N LYS A 160 12.44 13.38 15.85
CA LYS A 160 12.68 14.75 16.34
C LYS A 160 11.97 14.94 17.69
N TRP A 161 12.67 15.50 18.67
CA TRP A 161 12.11 15.83 19.99
C TRP A 161 11.85 17.33 20.09
N TYR A 162 10.69 17.75 20.60
CA TYR A 162 10.46 19.12 21.08
C TYR A 162 10.73 19.15 22.59
N LYS A 163 11.69 19.97 23.03
CA LYS A 163 11.86 20.25 24.46
C LYS A 163 10.68 21.12 24.91
N ARG A 164 9.86 20.62 25.85
CA ARG A 164 9.08 21.52 26.72
C ARG A 164 10.06 22.15 27.69
N GLN A 165 10.45 23.40 27.44
CA GLN A 165 10.99 24.26 28.50
C GLN A 165 9.79 24.70 29.34
N ASN A 166 9.64 24.14 30.52
CA ASN A 166 8.84 24.76 31.56
C ASN A 166 9.74 25.82 32.21
N HIS A 167 9.38 27.09 32.04
CA HIS A 167 9.81 28.18 32.92
C HIS A 167 8.94 28.18 34.17
#